data_AF-A5TTH3-F1
#
_entry.id   AF-A5TTH3-F1
#
_cell.length_a   1.000
_cell.length_b   1.000
_cell.length_c   1.000
_cell.angle_alpha   90.00
_cell.angle_beta   90.00
_cell.angle_gamma   90.00
#
_symmetry.space_group_name_H-M   'P 1'
#
loop_
_entity.id
_entity.type
_entity.pdbx_description
1 polymer ?
#
loop_
_entity_poly.entity_id
_entity_poly.type
_entity_poly.pdbx_seq_one_letter_code
_entity_poly.pdbx_strand_id
1 'polypeptide(L)'
;MDINTKIKDFINYAKEICLQNLFLADNIKVDLKNQDNLYEVERIEKEVISVYENIYLSLDEEFLLNLYKENKKAFEQLEETIEKMKKDANLKDEYIKTQIKKRIELKGNSGAEVVEKFFKYKIKELKKIKGDLLQKLNKLLDKEEKLNLDLSNAIQEVEQLEIIEKIQPVRAEFRNLSLQLDKYQKELEETENKLLKKWYYEIYGTTDKEILLKAYNSQ
;
A
#
# COMPACT_ATOMS: atom_id res chain seq x y z
N MET A 1 5.69 25.97 -27.59
CA MET A 1 5.97 25.15 -26.40
C MET A 1 6.85 24.00 -26.84
N ASP A 2 7.99 23.77 -26.19
CA ASP A 2 8.84 22.62 -26.52
C ASP A 2 8.19 21.29 -26.09
N ILE A 3 8.64 20.18 -26.67
CA ILE A 3 8.04 18.85 -26.43
C ILE A 3 8.16 18.45 -24.96
N ASN A 4 9.28 18.76 -24.30
CA ASN A 4 9.50 18.39 -22.90
C ASN A 4 8.51 19.12 -21.99
N THR A 5 8.32 20.42 -22.19
CA THR A 5 7.31 21.21 -21.46
C THR A 5 5.90 20.66 -21.72
N LYS A 6 5.56 20.32 -22.97
CA LYS A 6 4.27 19.71 -23.30
C LYS A 6 4.02 18.41 -22.52
N ILE A 7 4.99 17.51 -22.48
CA ILE A 7 4.87 16.24 -21.77
C ILE A 7 4.77 16.45 -20.26
N LYS A 8 5.55 17.37 -19.69
CA LYS A 8 5.47 17.70 -18.25
C LYS A 8 4.10 18.26 -17.86
N ASP A 9 3.57 19.19 -18.65
CA ASP A 9 2.25 19.77 -18.41
C ASP A 9 1.16 18.71 -18.50
N PHE A 10 1.23 17.83 -19.51
CA PHE A 10 0.34 16.68 -19.63
C PHE A 10 0.44 15.74 -18.43
N ILE A 11 1.64 15.38 -17.98
CA ILE A 11 1.85 14.50 -16.83
C ILE A 11 1.24 15.10 -15.56
N ASN A 12 1.48 16.38 -15.28
CA ASN A 12 0.93 17.04 -14.11
C ASN A 12 -0.61 17.03 -14.13
N TYR A 13 -1.18 17.30 -15.31
CA TYR A 13 -2.63 17.29 -15.51
C TYR A 13 -3.23 15.88 -15.39
N ALA A 14 -2.65 14.90 -16.07
CA ALA A 14 -3.10 13.52 -16.06
C ALA A 14 -2.97 12.89 -14.66
N LYS A 15 -1.86 13.14 -13.95
CA LYS A 15 -1.67 12.67 -12.58
C LYS A 15 -2.73 13.24 -11.65
N GLU A 16 -3.05 14.52 -11.77
CA GLU A 16 -4.09 15.11 -10.93
C GLU A 16 -5.46 14.45 -11.20
N ILE A 17 -5.83 14.21 -12.47
CA ILE A 17 -7.08 13.50 -12.81
C ILE A 17 -7.08 12.09 -12.20
N CYS A 18 -5.99 11.33 -12.33
CA CYS A 18 -5.88 10.01 -11.74
C CYS A 18 -6.03 10.06 -10.21
N LEU A 19 -5.34 10.98 -9.54
CA LEU A 19 -5.40 11.12 -8.08
C LEU A 19 -6.80 11.49 -7.60
N GLN A 20 -7.50 12.38 -8.30
CA GLN A 20 -8.89 12.72 -7.95
C GLN A 20 -9.83 11.52 -8.11
N ASN A 21 -9.68 10.75 -9.20
CA ASN A 21 -10.46 9.52 -9.41
C ASN A 21 -10.16 8.45 -8.36
N LEU A 22 -8.88 8.24 -8.03
CA LEU A 22 -8.43 7.30 -7.01
C LEU A 22 -8.95 7.69 -5.63
N PHE A 23 -8.93 8.99 -5.28
CA PHE A 23 -9.48 9.49 -4.03
C PHE A 23 -10.98 9.20 -3.91
N LEU A 24 -11.76 9.47 -4.97
CA LEU A 24 -13.19 9.17 -4.98
C LEU A 24 -13.46 7.66 -4.84
N ALA A 25 -12.74 6.83 -5.60
CA ALA A 25 -12.90 5.37 -5.55
C ALA A 25 -12.49 4.78 -4.18
N ASP A 26 -11.41 5.29 -3.57
CA ASP A 26 -10.96 4.83 -2.25
C ASP A 26 -11.96 5.21 -1.15
N ASN A 27 -12.55 6.40 -1.21
CA ASN A 27 -13.62 6.79 -0.28
C ASN A 27 -14.86 5.89 -0.41
N ILE A 28 -15.31 5.62 -1.64
CA ILE A 28 -16.42 4.68 -1.88
C ILE A 28 -16.10 3.29 -1.32
N LYS A 29 -14.86 2.82 -1.52
CA LYS A 29 -14.41 1.54 -0.97
C LYS A 29 -14.46 1.53 0.57
N VAL A 30 -14.02 2.61 1.23
CA VAL A 30 -14.09 2.74 2.69
C VAL A 30 -15.54 2.70 3.16
N ASP A 31 -16.44 3.41 2.49
CA ASP A 31 -17.87 3.40 2.83
C ASP A 31 -18.50 2.02 2.67
N LEU A 32 -18.20 1.30 1.58
CA LEU A 32 -18.67 -0.07 1.35
C LEU A 32 -18.13 -1.04 2.41
N LYS A 33 -16.89 -0.86 2.84
CA LYS A 33 -16.29 -1.67 3.91
C LYS A 33 -16.99 -1.43 5.24
N ASN A 34 -17.40 -0.19 5.54
CA ASN A 34 -18.19 0.15 6.73
C ASN A 34 -19.61 -0.44 6.69
N GLN A 35 -20.09 -0.82 5.51
CA GLN A 35 -21.37 -1.51 5.29
C GLN A 35 -21.23 -3.04 5.22
N ASP A 36 -20.04 -3.59 5.52
CA ASP A 36 -19.69 -5.01 5.39
C ASP A 36 -19.93 -5.59 3.97
N ASN A 37 -19.94 -4.75 2.93
CA ASN A 37 -20.16 -5.17 1.55
C ASN A 37 -18.85 -5.60 0.86
N LEU A 38 -18.31 -6.74 1.29
CA LEU A 38 -17.00 -7.24 0.85
C LEU A 38 -16.94 -7.52 -0.67
N TYR A 39 -18.04 -7.98 -1.28
CA TYR A 39 -18.09 -8.24 -2.72
C TYR A 39 -17.89 -6.97 -3.54
N GLU A 40 -18.60 -5.89 -3.20
CA GLU A 40 -18.47 -4.61 -3.89
C GLU A 40 -17.11 -3.96 -3.63
N VAL A 41 -16.54 -4.12 -2.43
CA VAL A 41 -15.16 -3.70 -2.12
C VAL A 41 -14.16 -4.38 -3.06
N GLU A 42 -14.25 -5.70 -3.23
CA GLU A 42 -13.37 -6.42 -4.15
C GLU A 42 -13.57 -5.99 -5.61
N ARG A 43 -14.81 -5.75 -6.02
CA ARG A 43 -15.11 -5.29 -7.39
C ARG A 43 -14.49 -3.92 -7.66
N ILE A 44 -14.68 -2.95 -6.75
CA ILE A 44 -14.10 -1.61 -6.88
C ILE A 44 -12.57 -1.66 -6.92
N GLU A 45 -11.95 -2.46 -6.05
CA GLU A 45 -10.50 -2.62 -6.03
C GLU A 45 -9.97 -3.18 -7.36
N LYS A 46 -10.60 -4.25 -7.87
CA LYS A 46 -10.16 -4.97 -9.07
C LYS A 46 -10.51 -4.28 -10.38
N GLU A 47 -11.67 -3.64 -10.48
CA GLU A 47 -12.18 -3.12 -11.76
C GLU A 47 -12.02 -1.61 -11.92
N VAL A 48 -11.91 -0.86 -10.81
CA VAL A 48 -11.87 0.61 -10.85
C VAL A 48 -10.50 1.13 -10.38
N ILE A 49 -10.12 0.82 -9.14
CA ILE A 49 -8.86 1.32 -8.55
C ILE A 49 -7.67 0.80 -9.34
N SER A 50 -7.64 -0.49 -9.68
CA SER A 50 -6.55 -1.08 -10.46
C SER A 50 -6.33 -0.38 -11.81
N VAL A 51 -7.41 0.02 -12.49
CA VAL A 51 -7.35 0.68 -13.80
C VAL A 51 -6.73 2.07 -13.65
N TYR A 52 -7.22 2.86 -12.70
CA TYR A 52 -6.69 4.21 -12.46
C TYR A 52 -5.25 4.18 -11.93
N GLU A 53 -4.92 3.20 -11.08
CA GLU A 53 -3.57 2.98 -10.58
C GLU A 53 -2.60 2.65 -11.72
N ASN A 54 -2.96 1.73 -12.60
CA ASN A 54 -2.12 1.36 -13.74
C ASN A 54 -1.84 2.57 -14.66
N ILE A 55 -2.87 3.38 -14.92
CA ILE A 55 -2.69 4.62 -15.69
C ILE A 55 -1.76 5.57 -14.94
N TYR A 56 -2.00 5.83 -13.65
CA TYR A 56 -1.15 6.71 -12.83
C TYR A 56 0.33 6.28 -12.84
N LEU A 57 0.60 4.98 -12.68
CA LEU A 57 1.95 4.41 -12.68
C LEU A 57 2.63 4.48 -14.06
N SER A 58 1.85 4.55 -15.15
CA SER A 58 2.37 4.72 -16.51
C SER A 58 2.77 6.16 -16.85
N LEU A 59 2.41 7.15 -16.02
CA LEU A 59 2.71 8.58 -16.24
C LEU A 59 4.14 8.93 -15.84
N ASP A 60 5.10 8.27 -16.50
CA ASP A 60 6.54 8.51 -16.40
C ASP A 60 7.04 9.42 -17.53
N GLU A 61 7.96 10.33 -17.22
CA GLU A 61 8.44 11.35 -18.17
C GLU A 61 9.23 10.73 -19.33
N GLU A 62 10.13 9.80 -19.05
CA GLU A 62 10.97 9.17 -20.06
C GLU A 62 10.13 8.28 -20.98
N PHE A 63 9.25 7.47 -20.39
CA PHE A 63 8.32 6.63 -21.14
C PHE A 63 7.43 7.47 -22.08
N LEU A 64 6.80 8.53 -21.57
CA LEU A 64 5.88 9.34 -22.37
C LEU A 64 6.59 10.19 -23.43
N LEU A 65 7.83 10.62 -23.19
CA LEU A 65 8.65 11.26 -24.21
C LEU A 65 8.95 10.32 -25.38
N ASN A 66 9.28 9.07 -25.09
CA ASN A 66 9.52 8.06 -26.11
C ASN A 66 8.22 7.70 -26.85
N LEU A 67 7.13 7.50 -26.11
CA LEU A 67 5.81 7.22 -26.68
C LEU A 67 5.36 8.32 -27.65
N TYR A 68 5.54 9.59 -27.27
CA TYR A 68 5.18 10.73 -28.11
C TYR A 68 5.98 10.78 -29.43
N LYS A 69 7.26 10.41 -29.40
CA LYS A 69 8.15 10.42 -30.57
C LYS A 69 7.94 9.23 -31.49
N GLU A 70 7.80 8.04 -30.92
CA GLU A 70 7.80 6.78 -31.66
C GLU A 70 6.39 6.33 -32.04
N ASN A 71 5.39 6.61 -31.20
CA ASN A 71 4.02 6.16 -31.40
C ASN A 71 3.01 7.22 -30.95
N LYS A 72 2.95 8.32 -31.72
CA LYS A 72 2.04 9.45 -31.46
C LYS A 72 0.57 9.03 -31.31
N LYS A 73 0.11 8.03 -32.05
CA LYS A 73 -1.28 7.52 -31.95
C LYS A 73 -1.58 6.93 -30.57
N ALA A 74 -0.66 6.15 -30.02
CA ALA A 74 -0.83 5.60 -28.67
C ALA A 74 -0.81 6.70 -27.60
N PHE A 75 -0.01 7.76 -27.80
CA PHE A 75 -0.04 8.93 -26.93
C PHE A 75 -1.39 9.67 -27.00
N GLU A 76 -1.93 9.90 -28.20
CA GLU A 76 -3.24 10.53 -28.40
C GLU A 76 -4.38 9.70 -27.74
N GLN A 77 -4.30 8.37 -27.81
CA GLN A 77 -5.25 7.48 -27.11
C GLN A 77 -5.16 7.60 -25.58
N LEU A 78 -3.96 7.80 -25.03
CA LEU A 78 -3.78 8.07 -23.61
C LEU A 78 -4.41 9.42 -23.22
N GLU A 79 -4.20 10.47 -24.03
CA GLU A 79 -4.85 11.78 -23.83
C GLU A 79 -6.38 11.64 -23.81
N GLU A 80 -6.96 10.93 -24.78
CA GLU A 80 -8.40 10.66 -24.84
C GLU A 80 -8.90 9.88 -23.61
N THR A 81 -8.13 8.91 -23.14
CA THR A 81 -8.46 8.12 -21.95
C THR A 81 -8.51 8.99 -20.70
N ILE A 82 -7.52 9.86 -20.50
CA ILE A 82 -7.47 10.81 -19.37
C ILE A 82 -8.66 11.79 -19.44
N GLU A 83 -8.97 12.31 -20.63
CA GLU A 83 -10.12 13.20 -20.82
C GLU A 83 -11.45 12.49 -20.55
N LYS A 84 -11.58 11.22 -20.92
CA LYS A 84 -12.75 10.41 -20.60
C LYS A 84 -12.89 10.20 -19.10
N MET A 85 -11.80 9.84 -18.40
CA MET A 85 -11.81 9.70 -16.94
C MET A 85 -12.28 10.97 -16.24
N LYS A 86 -11.80 12.13 -16.69
CA LYS A 86 -12.25 13.44 -16.18
C LYS A 86 -13.76 13.63 -16.36
N LYS A 87 -14.29 13.32 -17.55
CA LYS A 87 -15.71 13.46 -17.88
C LYS A 87 -16.60 12.50 -17.08
N ASP A 88 -16.20 11.24 -16.98
CA ASP A 88 -16.94 10.19 -16.27
C ASP A 88 -17.07 10.53 -14.77
N ALA A 89 -16.04 11.14 -14.19
CA ALA A 89 -16.05 11.64 -12.81
C ALA A 89 -16.63 13.06 -12.65
N ASN A 90 -17.13 13.67 -13.73
CA ASN A 90 -17.68 15.04 -13.74
C ASN A 90 -16.72 16.10 -13.17
N LEU A 91 -15.42 15.95 -13.42
CA LEU A 91 -14.38 16.86 -12.94
C LEU A 91 -14.24 18.06 -13.88
N LYS A 92 -14.34 19.26 -13.34
CA LYS A 92 -14.19 20.52 -14.11
C LYS A 92 -12.71 20.87 -14.30
N ASP A 93 -12.36 21.46 -15.44
CA ASP A 93 -10.98 21.91 -15.72
C ASP A 93 -10.47 22.92 -14.69
N GLU A 94 -11.34 23.85 -14.25
CA GLU A 94 -11.01 24.83 -13.22
C GLU A 94 -10.67 24.17 -11.88
N TYR A 95 -11.39 23.08 -11.55
CA TYR A 95 -11.12 22.31 -10.35
C TYR A 95 -9.74 21.65 -10.44
N ILE A 96 -9.43 20.95 -11.53
CA ILE A 96 -8.13 20.31 -11.74
C ILE A 96 -6.99 21.33 -11.66
N LYS A 97 -7.10 22.46 -12.35
CA LYS A 97 -6.10 23.55 -12.30
C LYS A 97 -5.90 24.07 -10.88
N THR A 98 -6.97 24.17 -10.10
CA THR A 98 -6.91 24.61 -8.70
C THR A 98 -6.19 23.57 -7.83
N GLN A 99 -6.47 22.27 -8.02
CA GLN A 99 -5.79 21.20 -7.28
C GLN A 99 -4.29 21.14 -7.59
N ILE A 100 -3.90 21.28 -8.87
CA ILE A 100 -2.48 21.35 -9.27
C ILE A 100 -1.78 22.52 -8.57
N LYS A 101 -2.40 23.71 -8.54
CA LYS A 101 -1.84 24.88 -7.83
C LYS A 101 -1.67 24.60 -6.34
N LYS A 102 -2.71 24.09 -5.68
CA LYS A 102 -2.65 23.73 -4.25
C LYS A 102 -1.53 22.75 -3.95
N ARG A 103 -1.34 21.73 -4.79
CA ARG A 103 -0.27 20.74 -4.64
C ARG A 103 1.13 21.38 -4.69
N ILE A 104 1.32 22.37 -5.57
CA ILE A 104 2.58 23.12 -5.67
C ILE A 104 2.77 23.99 -4.41
N GLU A 105 1.73 24.70 -3.97
CA GLU A 105 1.74 25.58 -2.80
C GLU A 105 2.02 24.81 -1.50
N LEU A 106 1.41 23.63 -1.35
CA LEU A 106 1.54 22.80 -0.16
C LEU A 106 2.76 21.88 -0.16
N LYS A 107 3.60 21.93 -1.21
CA LYS A 107 4.79 21.06 -1.30
C LYS A 107 5.67 21.18 -0.05
N GLY A 108 5.93 20.06 0.63
CA GLY A 108 6.68 19.99 1.89
C GLY A 108 5.83 20.20 3.15
N ASN A 109 4.58 20.65 3.01
CA ASN A 109 3.61 20.87 4.09
C ASN A 109 2.25 20.19 3.82
N SER A 110 2.17 19.28 2.84
CA SER A 110 0.90 18.64 2.49
C SER A 110 0.66 17.39 3.34
N GLY A 111 -0.56 16.91 3.27
CA GLY A 111 -0.98 15.64 3.82
C GLY A 111 -0.20 14.46 3.27
N ALA A 112 0.19 14.53 1.99
CA ALA A 112 0.93 13.46 1.34
C ALA A 112 2.26 13.16 2.05
N GLU A 113 3.02 14.18 2.45
CA GLU A 113 4.27 13.97 3.18
C GLU A 113 4.05 13.41 4.59
N VAL A 114 2.93 13.72 5.24
CA VAL A 114 2.57 13.15 6.55
C VAL A 114 2.29 11.65 6.39
N VAL A 115 1.43 11.28 5.44
CA VAL A 115 1.04 9.89 5.20
C VAL A 115 2.23 9.06 4.68
N GLU A 116 3.07 9.62 3.81
CA GLU A 116 4.31 8.97 3.37
C GLU A 116 5.25 8.67 4.54
N LYS A 117 5.45 9.65 5.45
CA LYS A 117 6.25 9.46 6.67
C LYS A 117 5.65 8.40 7.58
N PHE A 118 4.32 8.38 7.71
CA PHE A 118 3.62 7.35 8.47
C PHE A 118 3.87 5.95 7.91
N PHE A 119 3.76 5.75 6.60
CA PHE A 119 4.09 4.45 5.98
C PHE A 119 5.55 4.05 6.21
N LYS A 120 6.50 4.97 6.03
CA LYS A 120 7.93 4.71 6.29
C LYS A 120 8.17 4.31 7.75
N TYR A 121 7.55 5.01 8.69
CA TYR A 121 7.64 4.68 10.12
C TYR A 121 7.03 3.31 10.42
N LYS A 122 5.82 3.06 9.92
CA LYS A 122 5.11 1.78 10.08
C LYS A 122 5.94 0.60 9.54
N ILE A 123 6.53 0.72 8.36
CA ILE A 123 7.43 -0.29 7.78
C ILE A 123 8.61 -0.59 8.71
N LYS A 124 9.23 0.44 9.30
CA LYS A 124 10.33 0.29 10.24
C LYS A 124 9.92 -0.49 11.49
N GLU A 125 8.78 -0.15 12.08
CA GLU A 125 8.24 -0.85 13.26
C GLU A 125 7.86 -2.31 12.92
N LEU A 126 7.19 -2.55 11.80
CA LEU A 126 6.83 -3.90 11.35
C LEU A 126 8.07 -4.78 11.10
N LYS A 127 9.14 -4.22 10.52
CA LYS A 127 10.42 -4.93 10.35
C LYS A 127 11.06 -5.30 11.68
N LYS A 128 10.97 -4.42 12.69
CA LYS A 128 11.46 -4.70 14.04
C LYS A 128 10.67 -5.84 14.69
N ILE A 129 9.34 -5.76 14.66
CA ILE A 129 8.45 -6.80 15.21
C ILE A 129 8.71 -8.16 14.52
N LYS A 130 8.85 -8.16 13.18
CA LYS A 130 9.20 -9.36 12.42
C LYS A 130 10.53 -9.97 12.90
N GLY A 131 11.55 -9.13 13.10
CA GLY A 131 12.85 -9.57 13.63
C GLY A 131 12.74 -10.21 15.01
N ASP A 132 12.01 -9.56 15.92
CA ASP A 132 11.81 -10.05 17.30
C ASP A 132 11.04 -11.39 17.32
N LEU A 133 10.02 -11.54 16.46
CA LEU A 133 9.26 -12.79 16.33
C LEU A 133 10.13 -13.93 15.78
N LEU A 134 10.93 -13.67 14.75
CA LEU A 134 11.85 -14.66 14.19
C LEU A 134 12.87 -15.14 15.22
N GLN A 135 13.40 -14.24 16.05
CA GLN A 135 14.30 -14.63 17.14
C GLN A 135 13.62 -15.54 18.17
N LYS A 136 12.36 -15.28 18.52
CA LYS A 136 11.59 -16.13 19.44
C LYS A 136 11.30 -17.50 18.82
N LEU A 137 10.90 -17.54 17.55
CA LEU A 137 10.65 -18.77 16.82
C LEU A 137 11.90 -19.65 16.74
N ASN A 138 13.06 -19.08 16.43
CA ASN A 138 14.32 -19.83 16.39
C ASN A 138 14.64 -20.49 17.75
N LYS A 139 14.46 -19.76 18.86
CA LYS A 139 14.66 -20.34 20.21
C LYS A 139 13.70 -21.50 20.52
N LEU A 140 12.46 -21.44 20.01
CA LEU A 140 11.50 -22.54 20.17
C LEU A 140 11.87 -23.73 19.30
N LEU A 141 12.36 -23.50 18.08
CA LEU A 141 12.89 -24.57 17.21
C LEU A 141 14.06 -25.28 17.88
N ASP A 142 15.05 -24.55 18.39
CA ASP A 142 16.19 -25.14 19.12
C ASP A 142 15.72 -26.01 20.30
N LYS A 143 14.70 -25.55 21.02
CA LYS A 143 14.11 -26.28 22.15
C LYS A 143 13.35 -27.52 21.69
N GLU A 144 12.59 -27.42 20.62
CA GLU A 144 11.86 -28.55 20.02
C GLU A 144 12.82 -29.61 19.49
N GLU A 145 13.89 -29.21 18.78
CA GLU A 145 14.93 -30.11 18.28
C GLU A 145 15.60 -30.88 19.40
N LYS A 146 15.97 -30.19 20.49
CA LYS A 146 16.54 -30.85 21.67
C LYS A 146 15.60 -31.88 22.28
N LEU A 147 14.32 -31.53 22.45
CA LEU A 147 13.34 -32.46 23.01
C LEU A 147 13.04 -33.64 22.06
N ASN A 148 13.05 -33.43 20.74
CA ASN A 148 12.91 -34.52 19.76
C ASN A 148 14.11 -35.47 19.79
N LEU A 149 15.32 -34.94 19.99
CA LEU A 149 16.51 -35.77 20.18
C LEU A 149 16.41 -36.59 21.47
N ASP A 150 16.01 -35.96 22.58
CA ASP A 150 15.78 -36.65 23.86
C ASP A 150 14.73 -37.76 23.69
N LEU A 151 13.63 -37.49 22.96
CA LEU A 151 12.59 -38.47 22.67
C LEU A 151 13.12 -39.65 21.84
N SER A 152 13.95 -39.39 20.84
CA SER A 152 14.58 -40.43 20.01
C SER A 152 15.54 -41.32 20.81
N ASN A 153 16.10 -40.81 21.89
CA ASN A 153 17.02 -41.53 22.76
C ASN A 153 16.32 -42.23 23.93
N ALA A 154 15.05 -41.93 24.19
CA ALA A 154 14.28 -42.51 25.29
C ALA A 154 13.91 -43.97 25.02
N ILE A 155 14.30 -44.86 25.94
CA ILE A 155 14.08 -46.32 25.82
C ILE A 155 12.77 -46.71 26.49
N GLN A 156 12.41 -46.06 27.60
CA GLN A 156 11.20 -46.39 28.37
C GLN A 156 10.00 -45.54 27.93
N GLU A 157 8.82 -46.16 27.89
CA GLU A 157 7.57 -45.48 27.54
C GLU A 157 7.25 -44.32 28.49
N VAL A 158 7.55 -44.46 29.78
CA VAL A 158 7.34 -43.40 30.78
C VAL A 158 8.18 -42.15 30.45
N GLU A 159 9.46 -42.34 30.09
CA GLU A 159 10.36 -41.25 29.68
C GLU A 159 9.86 -40.58 28.39
N GLN A 160 9.36 -41.37 27.43
CA GLN A 160 8.79 -40.86 26.19
C GLN A 160 7.56 -39.98 26.45
N LEU A 161 6.65 -40.41 27.34
CA LEU A 161 5.45 -39.64 27.70
C LEU A 161 5.81 -38.30 28.34
N GLU A 162 6.75 -38.27 29.29
CA GLU A 162 7.21 -37.02 29.91
C GLU A 162 7.81 -36.02 28.90
N ILE A 163 8.55 -36.53 27.90
CA ILE A 163 9.13 -35.69 26.84
C ILE A 163 8.03 -35.18 25.90
N ILE A 164 7.07 -36.03 25.53
CA ILE A 164 5.92 -35.61 24.71
C ILE A 164 5.14 -34.49 25.40
N GLU A 165 4.87 -34.61 26.70
CA GLU A 165 4.20 -33.56 27.48
C GLU A 165 4.94 -32.22 27.44
N LYS A 166 6.29 -32.24 27.39
CA LYS A 166 7.12 -31.03 27.26
C LYS A 166 7.17 -30.47 25.83
N ILE A 167 7.08 -31.33 24.81
CA ILE A 167 7.10 -30.93 23.39
C ILE A 167 5.82 -30.21 22.99
N GLN A 168 4.65 -30.70 23.43
CA GLN A 168 3.35 -30.14 23.03
C GLN A 168 3.21 -28.62 23.27
N PRO A 169 3.55 -28.06 24.45
CA PRO A 169 3.46 -26.62 24.67
C PRO A 169 4.45 -25.83 23.81
N VAL A 170 5.65 -26.34 23.54
CA VAL A 170 6.63 -25.70 22.65
C VAL A 170 6.06 -25.58 21.23
N ARG A 171 5.48 -26.68 20.71
CA ARG A 171 4.81 -26.68 19.40
C ARG A 171 3.61 -25.75 19.35
N ALA A 172 2.82 -25.69 20.43
CA ALA A 172 1.67 -24.80 20.51
C ALA A 172 2.10 -23.32 20.49
N GLU A 173 3.14 -22.97 21.24
CA GLU A 173 3.71 -21.63 21.25
C GLU A 173 4.29 -21.26 19.88
N PHE A 174 5.02 -22.19 19.24
CA PHE A 174 5.59 -22.00 17.90
C PHE A 174 4.49 -21.72 16.87
N ARG A 175 3.38 -22.49 16.89
CA ARG A 175 2.23 -22.25 16.00
C ARG A 175 1.62 -20.87 16.20
N ASN A 176 1.42 -20.45 17.46
CA ASN A 176 0.87 -19.13 17.76
C ASN A 176 1.78 -18.00 17.25
N LEU A 177 3.09 -18.08 17.51
CA LEU A 177 4.05 -17.07 17.03
C LEU A 177 4.17 -17.06 15.51
N SER A 178 4.06 -18.22 14.85
CA SER A 178 4.05 -18.31 13.38
C SER A 178 2.83 -17.61 12.78
N LEU A 179 1.63 -17.81 13.34
CA LEU A 179 0.43 -17.11 12.90
C LEU A 179 0.53 -15.59 13.07
N GLN A 180 1.14 -15.13 14.18
CA GLN A 180 1.42 -13.71 14.38
C GLN A 180 2.41 -13.17 13.36
N LEU A 181 3.48 -13.94 13.08
CA LEU A 181 4.48 -13.59 12.08
C LEU A 181 3.83 -13.41 10.69
N ASP A 182 2.98 -14.35 10.28
CA ASP A 182 2.26 -14.28 8.99
C ASP A 182 1.40 -13.02 8.88
N LYS A 183 0.69 -12.67 9.96
CA LYS A 183 -0.10 -11.43 10.01
C LYS A 183 0.77 -10.19 9.79
N TYR A 184 1.88 -10.07 10.53
CA TYR A 184 2.78 -8.92 10.40
C TYR A 184 3.51 -8.89 9.05
N GLN A 185 3.80 -10.06 8.46
CA GLN A 185 4.38 -10.13 7.12
C GLN A 185 3.42 -9.60 6.05
N LYS A 186 2.15 -10.00 6.09
CA LYS A 186 1.12 -9.47 5.17
C LYS A 186 0.96 -7.96 5.33
N GLU A 187 0.87 -7.47 6.57
CA GLU A 187 0.73 -6.04 6.83
C GLU A 187 1.97 -5.23 6.36
N LEU A 188 3.17 -5.81 6.49
CA LEU A 188 4.40 -5.21 5.98
C LEU A 188 4.38 -5.12 4.45
N GLU A 189 4.07 -6.22 3.77
CA GLU A 189 3.98 -6.27 2.30
C GLU A 189 2.94 -5.27 1.77
N GLU A 190 1.76 -5.23 2.37
CA GLU A 190 0.71 -4.27 2.02
C GLU A 190 1.19 -2.82 2.21
N THR A 191 1.88 -2.51 3.30
CA THR A 191 2.37 -1.16 3.57
C THR A 191 3.51 -0.77 2.63
N GLU A 192 4.42 -1.68 2.32
CA GLU A 192 5.50 -1.47 1.33
C GLU A 192 4.91 -1.24 -0.07
N ASN A 193 3.90 -2.01 -0.47
CA ASN A 193 3.18 -1.82 -1.72
C ASN A 193 2.50 -0.46 -1.80
N LYS A 194 1.85 0.00 -0.73
CA LYS A 194 1.24 1.34 -0.66
C LYS A 194 2.28 2.45 -0.82
N LEU A 195 3.43 2.31 -0.17
CA LEU A 195 4.53 3.27 -0.29
C LEU A 195 5.11 3.29 -1.72
N LEU A 196 5.27 2.12 -2.34
CA LEU A 196 5.82 1.99 -3.69
C LEU A 196 4.90 2.63 -4.75
N LYS A 197 3.60 2.39 -4.64
CA LYS A 197 2.59 2.86 -5.61
C LYS A 197 2.29 4.34 -5.54
N LYS A 198 2.71 5.02 -4.48
CA LYS A 198 2.65 6.47 -4.20
C LYS A 198 1.28 7.12 -4.11
N TRP A 199 0.33 6.77 -4.98
CA TRP A 199 -0.99 7.37 -5.02
C TRP A 199 -1.70 7.27 -3.67
N TYR A 200 -1.49 6.18 -2.92
CA TYR A 200 -2.04 5.96 -1.57
C TYR A 200 -1.76 7.09 -0.57
N TYR A 201 -0.70 7.88 -0.78
CA TYR A 201 -0.43 9.07 0.00
C TYR A 201 -0.56 10.35 -0.84
N GLU A 202 -0.27 10.33 -2.15
CA GLU A 202 -0.36 11.52 -3.00
C GLU A 202 -1.78 12.07 -3.18
N ILE A 203 -2.82 11.24 -3.00
CA ILE A 203 -4.22 11.71 -2.95
C ILE A 203 -4.45 12.79 -1.89
N TYR A 204 -3.63 12.81 -0.82
CA TYR A 204 -3.68 13.81 0.24
C TYR A 204 -2.82 15.05 -0.04
N GLY A 205 -2.20 15.15 -1.22
CA GLY A 205 -1.25 16.22 -1.55
C GLY A 205 -1.87 17.62 -1.71
N THR A 206 -3.19 17.72 -1.73
CA THR A 206 -3.93 19.00 -1.74
C THR A 206 -4.60 19.32 -0.41
N THR A 207 -4.34 18.49 0.61
CA THR A 207 -4.76 18.70 2.00
C THR A 207 -3.59 19.28 2.78
N ASP A 208 -3.85 20.27 3.64
CA ASP A 208 -2.83 20.80 4.54
C ASP A 208 -2.47 19.76 5.62
N LYS A 209 -1.17 19.62 5.95
CA LYS A 209 -0.70 18.68 6.99
C LYS A 209 -1.43 18.86 8.32
N GLU A 210 -1.78 20.08 8.71
CA GLU A 210 -2.42 20.36 10.00
C GLU A 210 -3.81 19.74 10.09
N ILE A 211 -4.53 19.66 8.97
CA ILE A 211 -5.88 19.07 8.92
C ILE A 211 -5.77 17.57 9.22
N LEU A 212 -4.82 16.88 8.59
CA LEU A 212 -4.59 15.46 8.83
C LEU A 212 -4.06 15.16 10.24
N LEU A 213 -3.15 15.99 10.75
CA LEU A 213 -2.65 15.85 12.12
C LEU A 213 -3.77 16.06 13.16
N LYS A 214 -4.67 17.02 12.93
CA LYS A 214 -5.86 17.23 13.79
C LYS A 214 -6.79 16.02 13.75
N ALA A 215 -7.07 15.47 12.57
CA ALA A 215 -7.89 14.28 12.44
C ALA A 215 -7.29 13.08 13.19
N TYR A 216 -5.97 12.89 13.10
CA TYR A 216 -5.26 11.82 13.82
C TYR A 216 -5.32 11.99 15.34
N ASN A 217 -5.12 13.21 15.85
CA ASN A 217 -5.12 13.49 17.29
C ASN A 217 -6.52 13.56 17.92
N SER A 218 -7.58 13.48 17.11
CA SER A 218 -8.97 13.50 17.58
C SER A 218 -9.58 12.09 17.72
N GLN A 219 -8.81 11.05 17.43
CA GLN A 219 -9.13 9.63 17.66
C GLN A 219 -8.56 9.15 18.98
#